data_AF-A0AB40A7Q3-F1
#
_entry.id   AF-A0AB40A7Q3-F1
#
_cell.length_a   1.000
_cell.length_b   1.000
_cell.length_c   1.000
_cell.angle_alpha   90.00
_cell.angle_beta   90.00
_cell.angle_gamma   90.00
#
_symmetry.space_group_name_H-M   'P 1'
#
loop_
_entity.id
_entity.type
_entity.pdbx_description
1 polymer ?
#
loop_
_entity_poly.entity_id
_entity_poly.type
_entity_poly.pdbx_seq_one_letter_code
_entity_poly.pdbx_strand_id
1 'polypeptide(L)'
;MVKIILVIATLVGVAQGTLIIKPPKPVEPTTKCQIYWREYAWALEDCVCRIFQNACLLNDESNQREKAGKTPLIPVSENVCKKFIPSKCKLLGWPVVAKFPVPSPCGCNGKPGSLEAKKFRSLCELLKYSAECSRPFISYSKC
;
A
#
# COMPACT_ATOMS: atom_id res chain seq x y z
N MET A 1 31.21 -5.82 -65.96
CA MET A 1 31.09 -4.36 -65.75
C MET A 1 29.70 -4.12 -65.16
N VAL A 2 29.53 -4.28 -63.85
CA VAL A 2 29.48 -3.19 -62.84
C VAL A 2 28.36 -2.20 -63.16
N LYS A 3 27.48 -1.99 -62.17
CA LYS A 3 26.17 -1.30 -62.17
C LYS A 3 25.06 -2.34 -62.42
N ILE A 4 24.32 -2.82 -61.41
CA ILE A 4 23.49 -2.03 -60.49
C ILE A 4 23.44 -2.76 -59.14
N ILE A 5 24.41 -2.47 -58.27
CA ILE A 5 24.30 -2.67 -56.83
C ILE A 5 24.01 -1.27 -56.29
N LEU A 6 22.73 -0.92 -56.14
CA LEU A 6 22.21 0.22 -55.38
C LEU A 6 20.70 0.36 -55.64
N VAL A 7 19.91 -0.51 -55.01
CA VAL A 7 18.55 -0.14 -54.60
C VAL A 7 18.48 -0.43 -53.10
N ILE A 8 19.21 0.41 -52.37
CA ILE A 8 19.07 0.60 -50.94
C ILE A 8 17.82 1.45 -50.73
N ALA A 9 17.03 1.09 -49.70
CA ALA A 9 16.00 1.89 -49.06
C ALA A 9 14.85 2.29 -50.01
N THR A 10 13.63 1.79 -49.83
CA THR A 10 12.73 2.33 -48.80
C THR A 10 11.50 1.43 -48.66
N LEU A 11 11.55 0.42 -47.79
CA LEU A 11 10.33 -0.26 -47.30
C LEU A 11 10.46 -0.57 -45.80
N VAL A 12 11.00 0.38 -45.03
CA VAL A 12 10.91 0.36 -43.56
C VAL A 12 10.25 1.66 -43.16
N GLY A 13 8.92 1.65 -43.21
CA GLY A 13 8.08 2.83 -43.00
C GLY A 13 6.89 2.51 -42.11
N VAL A 14 7.14 2.56 -40.80
CA VAL A 14 6.17 2.90 -39.75
C VAL A 14 5.04 1.90 -39.49
N ALA A 15 5.38 0.74 -38.92
CA ALA A 15 4.46 0.10 -37.98
C ALA A 15 4.41 0.99 -36.73
N GLN A 16 3.42 1.87 -36.64
CA GLN A 16 3.13 2.61 -35.42
C GLN A 16 2.75 1.60 -34.34
N GLY A 17 3.74 1.17 -33.56
CA GLY A 17 3.53 0.55 -32.26
C GLY A 17 2.98 1.61 -31.32
N THR A 18 1.68 1.88 -31.41
CA THR A 18 0.94 2.45 -30.29
C THR A 18 0.96 1.41 -29.19
N LEU A 19 2.03 1.46 -28.38
CA LEU A 19 2.03 0.91 -27.04
C LEU A 19 0.92 1.64 -26.28
N ILE A 20 -0.30 1.12 -26.38
CA ILE A 20 -1.37 1.43 -25.46
C ILE A 20 -0.87 0.89 -24.12
N ILE A 21 -0.13 1.74 -23.39
CA ILE A 21 0.06 1.57 -21.95
C ILE A 21 -1.35 1.66 -21.41
N LYS A 22 -2.02 0.51 -21.30
CA LYS A 22 -3.29 0.44 -20.59
C LYS A 22 -2.97 1.01 -19.20
N PRO A 23 -3.65 2.08 -18.75
CA PRO A 23 -3.45 2.56 -17.41
C PRO A 23 -3.62 1.35 -16.48
N PRO A 24 -2.74 1.18 -15.47
CA PRO A 24 -2.84 0.07 -14.55
C PRO A 24 -4.31 0.00 -14.09
N LYS A 25 -4.94 -1.16 -14.28
CA LYS A 25 -6.34 -1.37 -13.90
C LYS A 25 -6.50 -0.81 -12.49
N PRO A 26 -7.46 0.10 -12.24
CA PRO A 26 -7.72 0.56 -10.89
C PRO A 26 -7.90 -0.69 -10.02
N VAL A 27 -7.08 -0.82 -8.99
CA VAL A 27 -7.32 -1.85 -7.98
C VAL A 27 -8.70 -1.53 -7.44
N GLU A 28 -9.69 -2.40 -7.69
CA GLU A 28 -11.01 -2.23 -7.10
C GLU A 28 -10.83 -2.00 -5.60
N PRO A 29 -11.27 -0.86 -5.07
CA PRO A 29 -11.03 -0.58 -3.67
C PRO A 29 -11.87 -1.57 -2.86
N THR A 30 -11.21 -2.44 -2.11
CA THR A 30 -11.82 -3.39 -1.17
C THR A 30 -12.52 -2.68 0.01
N THR A 31 -12.58 -1.35 -0.02
CA THR A 31 -13.12 -0.47 1.02
C THR A 31 -13.78 0.74 0.36
N LYS A 32 -14.84 1.27 0.99
CA LYS A 32 -15.49 2.53 0.57
C LYS A 32 -14.70 3.76 1.03
N CYS A 33 -13.65 3.58 1.83
CA CYS A 33 -12.87 4.66 2.41
C CYS A 33 -11.86 5.25 1.42
N GLN A 34 -11.64 6.56 1.53
CA GLN A 34 -10.64 7.26 0.73
C GLN A 34 -9.23 7.01 1.27
N ILE A 35 -8.48 6.13 0.62
CA ILE A 35 -7.15 5.67 1.07
C ILE A 35 -6.05 6.74 1.01
N TYR A 36 -6.30 7.88 0.37
CA TYR A 36 -5.35 8.99 0.27
C TYR A 36 -5.68 10.15 1.23
N TRP A 37 -6.80 10.07 1.95
CA TRP A 37 -7.16 11.06 2.95
C TRP A 37 -6.34 10.83 4.23
N ARG A 38 -5.38 11.71 4.51
CA ARG A 38 -4.48 11.67 5.66
C ARG A 38 -5.10 12.37 6.85
N GLU A 39 -5.52 11.58 7.82
CA GLU A 39 -5.99 12.00 9.14
C GLU A 39 -5.73 10.85 10.11
N TYR A 40 -4.47 10.65 10.48
CA TYR A 40 -4.05 9.40 11.09
C TYR A 40 -4.86 9.04 12.34
N ALA A 41 -5.36 7.81 12.34
CA ALA A 41 -6.07 7.22 13.47
C ALA A 41 -5.22 6.08 14.05
N TRP A 42 -5.25 5.94 15.37
CA TRP A 42 -4.44 4.96 16.09
C TRP A 42 -5.35 4.01 16.86
N ALA A 43 -4.99 2.73 16.85
CA ALA A 43 -5.73 1.71 17.59
C ALA A 43 -4.80 0.63 18.12
N LEU A 44 -5.31 -0.12 19.09
CA LEU A 44 -4.73 -1.40 19.49
C LEU A 44 -5.43 -2.52 18.74
N GLU A 45 -4.64 -3.34 18.06
CA GLU A 45 -5.03 -4.62 17.49
C GLU A 45 -4.37 -5.71 18.32
N ASP A 46 -5.14 -6.45 19.12
CA ASP A 46 -4.62 -7.53 19.97
C ASP A 46 -3.42 -7.08 20.84
N CYS A 47 -3.56 -5.92 21.48
CA CYS A 47 -2.52 -5.23 22.28
C CYS A 47 -1.28 -4.78 21.51
N VAL A 48 -1.33 -4.69 20.18
CA VAL A 48 -0.26 -4.16 19.33
C VAL A 48 -0.72 -2.85 18.71
N CYS A 49 0.15 -1.84 18.71
CA CYS A 49 -0.14 -0.56 18.08
C CYS A 49 -0.29 -0.70 16.55
N ARG A 50 -1.40 -0.20 16.01
CA ARG A 50 -1.64 -0.08 14.57
C ARG A 50 -2.11 1.34 14.24
N ILE A 51 -1.45 1.93 13.26
CA ILE A 51 -1.82 3.22 12.67
C ILE A 51 -2.63 2.98 11.39
N PHE A 52 -3.65 3.80 11.19
CA PHE A 52 -4.51 3.83 10.02
C PHE A 52 -4.42 5.20 9.36
N GLN A 53 -4.57 5.23 8.04
CA GLN A 53 -4.51 6.46 7.27
C GLN A 53 -5.62 7.45 7.68
N ASN A 54 -6.80 6.93 8.03
CA ASN A 54 -7.93 7.71 8.56
C ASN A 54 -8.89 6.84 9.38
N ALA A 55 -9.80 7.51 10.10
CA ALA A 55 -10.82 6.88 10.95
C ALA A 55 -11.78 5.97 10.17
N CYS A 56 -12.08 6.28 8.90
CA CYS A 56 -12.92 5.41 8.05
C CYS A 56 -12.28 4.03 7.90
N LEU A 57 -10.98 3.99 7.56
CA LEU A 57 -10.25 2.73 7.39
C LEU A 57 -10.10 1.94 8.69
N LEU A 58 -9.92 2.62 9.82
CA LEU A 58 -9.94 1.98 11.13
C LEU A 58 -11.30 1.30 11.37
N ASN A 59 -12.39 2.03 11.16
CA ASN A 59 -13.74 1.49 11.40
C ASN A 59 -14.07 0.33 10.44
N ASP A 60 -13.69 0.44 9.17
CA ASP A 60 -13.88 -0.61 8.17
C ASP A 60 -13.13 -1.90 8.57
N GLU A 61 -11.86 -1.80 8.96
CA GLU A 61 -11.08 -2.94 9.46
C GLU A 61 -11.68 -3.52 10.75
N SER A 62 -12.11 -2.67 11.68
CA SER A 62 -12.74 -3.12 12.93
C SER A 62 -14.00 -3.94 12.66
N ASN A 63 -14.87 -3.45 11.76
CA ASN A 63 -16.07 -4.16 11.33
C ASN A 63 -15.74 -5.47 10.63
N GLN A 64 -14.69 -5.51 9.80
CA GLN A 64 -14.24 -6.74 9.16
C GLN A 64 -13.72 -7.76 10.19
N ARG A 65 -13.01 -7.30 11.22
CA ARG A 65 -12.56 -8.14 12.33
C ARG A 65 -13.74 -8.71 13.12
N GLU A 66 -14.72 -7.89 13.48
CA GLU A 66 -15.94 -8.35 14.16
C GLU A 66 -16.69 -9.40 13.34
N LYS A 67 -16.89 -9.15 12.04
CA LYS A 67 -17.52 -10.13 11.11
C LYS A 67 -16.74 -11.44 11.02
N ALA A 68 -15.43 -11.39 11.18
CA ALA A 68 -14.56 -12.56 11.21
C ALA A 68 -14.46 -13.21 12.60
N GLY A 69 -15.25 -12.77 13.59
CA GLY A 69 -15.24 -13.30 14.96
C GLY A 69 -13.99 -12.92 15.76
N LYS A 70 -13.28 -11.86 15.35
CA LYS A 70 -12.10 -11.33 16.05
C LYS A 70 -12.48 -10.12 16.90
N THR A 71 -11.65 -9.81 17.89
CA THR A 71 -11.81 -8.61 18.71
C THR A 71 -11.75 -7.35 17.85
N PRO A 72 -12.68 -6.39 18.01
CA PRO A 72 -12.60 -5.11 17.32
C PRO A 72 -11.33 -4.35 17.67
N LEU A 73 -10.99 -3.38 16.83
CA LEU A 73 -9.89 -2.47 17.10
C LEU A 73 -10.29 -1.53 18.25
N ILE A 74 -9.36 -1.25 19.16
CA ILE A 74 -9.59 -0.33 20.27
C ILE A 74 -8.97 1.02 19.89
N PRO A 75 -9.76 2.06 19.53
CA PRO A 75 -9.22 3.37 19.22
C PRO A 75 -8.54 3.98 20.44
N VAL A 76 -7.35 4.51 20.25
CA VAL A 76 -6.56 5.14 21.32
C VAL A 76 -5.84 6.38 20.78
N SER A 77 -5.34 7.22 21.67
CA SER A 77 -4.45 8.30 21.25
C SER A 77 -3.10 7.75 20.78
N GLU A 78 -2.40 8.52 19.94
CA GLU A 78 -1.05 8.19 19.48
C GLU A 78 -0.10 7.90 20.66
N ASN A 79 -0.14 8.74 21.69
CA ASN A 79 0.70 8.61 22.88
C ASN A 79 0.45 7.32 23.66
N VAL A 80 -0.78 6.82 23.65
CA VAL A 80 -1.11 5.52 24.25
C VAL A 80 -0.65 4.40 23.32
N CYS A 81 -0.99 4.47 22.03
CA CYS A 81 -0.63 3.45 21.05
C CYS A 81 0.87 3.18 21.02
N LYS A 82 1.70 4.23 20.98
CA LYS A 82 3.17 4.11 20.90
C LYS A 82 3.78 3.28 22.03
N LYS A 83 3.13 3.17 23.19
CA LYS A 83 3.58 2.30 24.30
C LYS A 83 3.42 0.80 24.01
N PHE A 84 2.60 0.45 23.03
CA PHE A 84 2.30 -0.92 22.58
C PHE A 84 3.00 -1.26 21.25
N ILE A 85 4.02 -0.50 20.86
CA ILE A 85 4.88 -0.87 19.73
C ILE A 85 5.76 -2.05 20.17
N PRO A 86 5.81 -3.15 19.40
CA PRO A 86 6.64 -4.30 19.75
C PRO A 86 8.11 -3.92 19.83
N SER A 87 8.75 -4.12 20.98
CA SER A 87 10.19 -3.87 21.14
C SER A 87 11.02 -4.85 20.31
N LYS A 88 10.62 -6.13 20.30
CA LYS A 88 11.24 -7.22 19.54
C LYS A 88 10.19 -7.99 18.77
N CYS A 89 10.52 -8.33 17.52
CA CYS A 89 9.75 -9.28 16.72
C CYS A 89 10.46 -10.64 16.72
N LYS A 90 9.69 -11.71 16.92
CA LYS A 90 10.23 -13.07 16.80
C LYS A 90 10.66 -13.30 15.34
N LEU A 91 11.79 -14.00 15.15
CA LEU A 91 12.28 -14.40 13.83
C LEU A 91 11.35 -15.40 13.13
N LEU A 92 10.56 -16.15 13.91
CA LEU A 92 9.55 -17.08 13.43
C LEU A 92 8.29 -16.31 13.03
N GLY A 93 8.09 -16.11 11.74
CA GLY A 93 6.91 -15.48 11.16
C GLY A 93 6.86 -15.67 9.65
N TRP A 94 5.66 -15.54 9.09
CA TRP A 94 5.48 -15.58 7.63
C TRP A 94 5.79 -14.21 7.04
N PRO A 95 6.63 -14.13 6.00
CA PRO A 95 6.88 -12.88 5.29
C PRO A 95 5.60 -12.29 4.74
N VAL A 96 5.49 -10.96 4.76
CA VAL A 96 4.33 -10.24 4.24
C VAL A 96 4.75 -9.16 3.27
N VAL A 97 3.90 -8.88 2.28
CA VAL A 97 4.01 -7.69 1.43
C VAL A 97 2.89 -6.74 1.82
N ALA A 98 3.23 -5.50 2.13
CA ALA A 98 2.27 -4.45 2.46
C ALA A 98 2.28 -3.35 1.39
N LYS A 99 1.10 -2.77 1.14
CA LYS A 99 0.92 -1.62 0.24
C LYS A 99 0.73 -0.34 1.05
N PHE A 100 1.54 0.66 0.77
CA PHE A 100 1.51 1.97 1.43
C PHE A 100 1.00 3.04 0.47
N PRO A 101 0.17 3.99 0.93
CA PRO A 101 -0.26 5.11 0.12
C PRO A 101 0.89 6.12 -0.02
N VAL A 102 1.27 6.40 -1.25
CA VAL A 102 2.18 7.50 -1.60
C VAL A 102 1.31 8.70 -1.96
N PRO A 103 1.49 9.87 -1.31
CA PRO A 103 0.68 11.04 -1.61
C PRO A 103 0.89 11.52 -3.05
N SER A 104 -0.09 12.23 -3.59
CA SER A 104 0.04 12.88 -4.90
C SER A 104 1.22 13.86 -4.89
N PRO A 105 1.97 14.02 -6.01
CA PRO A 105 3.10 14.96 -6.09
C PRO A 105 2.73 16.40 -5.75
N CYS A 106 1.47 16.80 -5.93
CA CYS A 106 0.99 18.14 -5.56
C CYS A 106 0.84 18.36 -4.04
N GLY A 107 0.97 17.31 -3.21
CA GLY A 107 0.85 17.37 -1.76
C GLY A 107 -0.57 17.50 -1.20
N CYS A 108 -1.58 17.74 -2.06
CA CYS A 108 -2.97 17.93 -1.65
C CYS A 108 -3.54 16.69 -0.96
N ASN A 109 -4.18 16.88 0.20
CA ASN A 109 -4.81 15.79 0.94
C ASN A 109 -5.96 15.17 0.14
N GLY A 110 -6.11 13.85 0.21
CA GLY A 110 -7.17 13.13 -0.50
C GLY A 110 -6.99 12.98 -2.00
N LYS A 111 -6.06 13.71 -2.64
CA LYS A 111 -5.79 13.52 -4.07
C LYS A 111 -5.18 12.14 -4.31
N PRO A 112 -5.66 11.40 -5.33
CA PRO A 112 -5.06 10.12 -5.69
C PRO A 112 -3.56 10.24 -5.95
N GLY A 113 -2.80 9.39 -5.27
CA GLY A 113 -1.39 9.16 -5.53
C GLY A 113 -1.16 7.76 -6.06
N SER A 114 -0.10 7.11 -5.59
CA SER A 114 0.25 5.74 -5.96
C SER A 114 0.30 4.83 -4.73
N LEU A 115 0.44 3.52 -4.96
CA LEU A 115 0.69 2.54 -3.91
C LEU A 115 2.09 1.96 -4.07
N GLU A 116 2.88 2.05 -3.01
CA GLU A 116 4.21 1.43 -2.91
C GLU A 116 4.08 0.08 -2.20
N ALA A 117 4.63 -0.99 -2.79
CA ALA A 117 4.69 -2.30 -2.15
C ALA A 117 6.03 -2.50 -1.44
N LYS A 118 6.00 -2.95 -0.19
CA LYS A 118 7.21 -3.25 0.60
C LYS A 118 7.08 -4.60 1.31
N LYS A 119 8.16 -5.37 1.30
CA LYS A 119 8.24 -6.69 1.95
C LYS A 119 8.82 -6.58 3.36
N PHE A 120 8.27 -7.38 4.28
CA PHE A 120 8.71 -7.50 5.67
C PHE A 120 8.90 -8.98 6.01
N ARG A 121 9.77 -9.30 6.97
CA ARG A 121 10.03 -10.69 7.36
C ARG A 121 8.87 -11.29 8.15
N SER A 122 8.05 -10.46 8.78
CA SER A 122 6.84 -10.88 9.50
C SER A 122 5.80 -9.76 9.59
N LEU A 123 4.56 -10.12 9.96
CA LEU A 123 3.51 -9.14 10.32
C LEU A 123 3.93 -8.25 11.50
N CYS A 124 4.68 -8.79 12.47
CA CYS A 124 5.20 -7.98 13.58
C CYS A 124 6.12 -6.86 13.09
N GLU A 125 7.05 -7.17 12.18
CA GLU A 125 7.96 -6.16 11.62
C GLU A 125 7.20 -5.10 10.83
N LEU A 126 6.17 -5.49 10.09
CA LEU A 126 5.28 -4.55 9.41
C LEU A 126 4.59 -3.61 10.39
N LEU A 127 3.93 -4.14 11.43
CA LEU A 127 3.21 -3.35 12.43
C LEU A 127 4.17 -2.40 13.17
N LYS A 128 5.34 -2.91 13.57
CA LYS A 128 6.40 -2.12 14.20
C LYS A 128 6.85 -0.96 13.29
N TYR A 129 7.25 -1.25 12.05
CA TYR A 129 7.68 -0.25 11.08
C TYR A 129 6.59 0.81 10.82
N SER A 130 5.35 0.36 10.63
CA SER A 130 4.19 1.22 10.38
C SER A 130 4.00 2.22 11.52
N ALA A 131 4.02 1.74 12.78
CA ALA A 131 3.81 2.58 13.96
C ALA A 131 5.01 3.48 14.29
N GLU A 132 6.25 3.00 14.15
CA GLU A 132 7.46 3.80 14.43
C GLU A 132 7.67 4.91 13.40
N CYS A 133 7.40 4.64 12.13
CA CYS A 133 7.60 5.59 11.04
C CYS A 133 6.35 6.40 10.68
N SER A 134 5.23 6.20 11.39
CA SER A 134 3.93 6.79 11.04
C SER A 134 3.56 6.57 9.57
N ARG A 135 3.79 5.35 9.07
CA ARG A 135 3.49 4.94 7.69
C ARG A 135 2.40 3.87 7.70
N PRO A 136 1.11 4.24 7.71
CA PRO A 136 0.02 3.27 7.67
C PRO A 136 0.01 2.54 6.32
N PHE A 137 -0.15 1.22 6.36
CA PHE A 137 -0.40 0.41 5.17
C PHE A 137 -1.91 0.30 4.92
N ILE A 138 -2.30 0.20 3.64
CA ILE A 138 -3.70 0.01 3.22
C ILE A 138 -4.09 -1.46 3.23
N SER A 139 -3.16 -2.34 2.86
CA SER A 139 -3.38 -3.78 2.82
C SER A 139 -2.06 -4.51 2.95
N TYR A 140 -2.12 -5.77 3.35
CA TYR A 140 -0.99 -6.70 3.29
C TYR A 140 -1.46 -8.09 2.89
N SER A 141 -0.55 -8.88 2.35
CA SER A 141 -0.76 -10.30 2.06
C SER A 141 0.45 -11.12 2.51
N LYS A 142 0.24 -12.40 2.77
CA LYS A 142 1.36 -13.34 2.92
C LYS A 142 2.12 -13.43 1.60
N CYS A 143 3.43 -13.58 1.69
CA CYS A 143 4.28 -13.90 0.53
C CYS A 143 4.12 -15.37 0.14
#